data_AF-U7QSD4-F1
#
_entry.id   AF-U7QSD4-F1
#
_cell.length_a   1.000
_cell.length_b   1.000
_cell.length_c   1.000
_cell.angle_alpha   90.00
_cell.angle_beta   90.00
_cell.angle_gamma   90.00
#
_symmetry.space_group_name_H-M   'P 1'
#
loop_
_entity.id
_entity.type
_entity.pdbx_description
1 polymer ?
#
loop_
_entity_poly.entity_id
_entity_poly.type
_entity_poly.pdbx_seq_one_letter_code
_entity_poly.pdbx_strand_id
1 'polypeptide(L)'
;MGERSAFIVAEVLDEQDWGPFEHRYALTGRVPYSPRSMMGILLYRIMKGHCSLRAPEHLSRLDLGCIFVSYGVTPNHASLGCFIYQHQAVLTGTFFKELTLSVLRRSQSGISCLAGDGTVIEAACSYYHLLTQEAISREKSALTAAPATA
;
A
#
# COMPACT_ATOMS: atom_id res chain seq x y z
N MET A 1 8.43 -5.29 26.78
CA MET A 1 8.52 -6.34 25.74
C MET A 1 8.96 -5.66 24.45
N GLY A 2 9.97 -6.20 23.75
CA GLY A 2 10.50 -5.60 22.52
C GLY A 2 9.50 -5.60 21.36
N GLU A 3 9.73 -4.75 20.37
CA GLU A 3 8.89 -4.66 19.17
C GLU A 3 9.00 -5.94 18.32
N ARG A 4 7.90 -6.70 18.17
CA ARG A 4 7.87 -7.96 17.41
C ARG A 4 7.34 -7.83 15.98
N SER A 5 6.90 -6.64 15.60
CA SER A 5 6.26 -6.34 14.31
C SER A 5 7.13 -6.80 13.13
N ALA A 6 8.41 -6.46 13.15
CA ALA A 6 9.37 -6.81 12.09
C ALA A 6 9.52 -8.33 11.89
N PHE A 7 9.51 -9.12 12.96
CA PHE A 7 9.63 -10.58 12.87
C PHE A 7 8.38 -11.21 12.27
N ILE A 8 7.20 -10.76 12.68
CA ILE A 8 5.92 -11.23 12.11
C ILE A 8 5.86 -10.89 10.62
N VAL A 9 6.27 -9.68 10.25
CA VAL A 9 6.34 -9.26 8.84
C VAL A 9 7.30 -10.13 8.05
N ALA A 10 8.49 -10.40 8.58
CA ALA A 10 9.46 -11.27 7.93
C ALA A 10 8.84 -12.65 7.69
N GLU A 11 8.32 -13.30 8.73
CA GLU A 11 7.70 -14.63 8.62
C GLU A 11 6.54 -14.68 7.62
N VAL A 12 5.70 -13.64 7.56
CA VAL A 12 4.63 -13.55 6.55
C VAL A 12 5.20 -13.46 5.14
N LEU A 13 6.30 -12.73 4.93
CA LEU A 13 6.98 -12.61 3.63
C LEU A 13 7.70 -13.90 3.23
N ASP A 14 8.21 -14.69 4.18
CA ASP A 14 8.78 -16.02 3.93
C ASP A 14 7.75 -17.01 3.38
N GLU A 15 6.49 -16.88 3.78
CA GLU A 15 5.40 -17.76 3.36
C GLU A 15 4.92 -17.49 1.92
N GLN A 16 5.28 -16.36 1.32
CA GLN A 16 4.77 -15.96 0.00
C GLN A 16 5.61 -16.53 -1.15
N ASP A 17 4.95 -16.79 -2.28
CA ASP A 17 5.60 -17.11 -3.55
C ASP A 17 6.05 -15.83 -4.28
N TRP A 18 7.35 -15.74 -4.56
CA TRP A 18 7.97 -14.62 -5.27
C TRP A 18 8.21 -14.89 -6.76
N GLY A 19 7.96 -16.11 -7.24
CA GLY A 19 8.13 -16.50 -8.64
C GLY A 19 7.44 -15.54 -9.63
N PRO A 20 6.17 -15.11 -9.40
CA PRO A 20 5.49 -14.16 -10.29
C PRO A 20 6.21 -12.80 -10.45
N PHE A 21 6.97 -12.36 -9.44
CA PHE A 21 7.77 -11.15 -9.52
C PHE A 21 9.06 -11.39 -10.29
N GLU A 22 9.76 -12.49 -9.97
CA GLU A 22 11.05 -12.83 -10.56
C GLU A 22 10.94 -13.10 -12.07
N HIS A 23 9.82 -13.69 -12.54
CA HIS A 23 9.57 -13.90 -13.97
C HIS A 23 9.54 -12.61 -14.81
N ARG A 24 9.30 -11.45 -14.18
CA ARG A 24 9.29 -10.15 -14.86
C ARG A 24 10.68 -9.51 -14.93
N TYR A 25 11.67 -10.10 -14.26
CA TYR A 25 13.04 -9.58 -14.30
C TYR A 25 13.78 -10.03 -15.54
N ALA A 26 14.54 -9.09 -16.11
CA ALA A 26 15.40 -9.36 -17.24
C ALA A 26 16.62 -10.17 -16.79
N LEU A 27 17.03 -11.14 -17.61
CA LEU A 27 18.24 -11.94 -17.38
C LEU A 27 19.53 -11.12 -17.54
N THR A 28 19.46 -9.96 -18.19
CA THR A 28 20.61 -9.11 -18.52
C THR A 28 20.42 -7.69 -18.01
N GLY A 29 21.50 -7.07 -17.52
CA GLY A 29 21.52 -5.69 -17.07
C GLY A 29 21.91 -5.56 -15.60
N ARG A 30 21.47 -4.47 -14.95
CA ARG A 30 21.69 -4.27 -13.52
C ARG A 30 20.89 -5.29 -12.73
N VAL A 31 21.53 -5.89 -11.72
CA VAL A 31 20.87 -6.84 -10.82
C VAL A 31 19.63 -6.19 -10.21
N PRO A 32 18.43 -6.77 -10.43
CA PRO A 32 17.20 -6.25 -9.87
C PRO A 32 17.20 -6.44 -8.36
N TYR A 33 16.40 -5.61 -7.67
CA TYR A 33 16.19 -5.81 -6.24
C TYR A 33 15.37 -7.08 -5.98
N SER A 34 15.62 -7.74 -4.84
CA SER A 34 14.79 -8.85 -4.40
C SER A 34 13.34 -8.37 -4.19
N PRO A 35 12.33 -9.05 -4.78
CA PRO A 35 10.93 -8.67 -4.62
C PRO A 35 10.51 -8.70 -3.15
N ARG A 36 11.03 -9.69 -2.40
CA ARG A 36 10.80 -9.86 -0.98
C ARG A 36 11.25 -8.65 -0.17
N SER A 37 12.48 -8.18 -0.38
CA SER A 37 13.01 -6.99 0.32
C SER A 37 12.20 -5.74 -0.01
N MET A 38 11.85 -5.55 -1.28
CA MET A 38 11.04 -4.40 -1.73
C MET A 38 9.65 -4.42 -1.10
N MET A 39 9.00 -5.58 -1.08
CA MET A 39 7.69 -5.77 -0.49
C MET A 39 7.71 -5.62 1.02
N GLY A 40 8.77 -6.09 1.68
CA GLY A 40 8.95 -5.94 3.11
C GLY A 40 9.03 -4.48 3.55
N ILE A 41 9.77 -3.64 2.79
CA ILE A 41 9.80 -2.20 3.02
C ILE A 41 8.40 -1.60 2.84
N LEU A 42 7.67 -1.99 1.79
CA LEU A 42 6.31 -1.51 1.51
C LEU A 42 5.33 -1.84 2.65
N LEU A 43 5.31 -3.09 3.09
CA LEU A 43 4.40 -3.58 4.12
C LEU A 43 4.72 -2.97 5.49
N TYR A 44 6.00 -3.00 5.88
CA TYR A 44 6.45 -2.46 7.16
C TYR A 44 6.17 -0.95 7.27
N ARG A 45 6.36 -0.22 6.17
CA ARG A 45 5.98 1.19 6.04
C ARG A 45 4.49 1.44 6.30
N ILE A 46 3.61 0.64 5.67
CA ILE A 46 2.16 0.78 5.82
C ILE A 46 1.76 0.52 7.28
N MET A 47 2.38 -0.50 7.91
CA MET A 47 2.16 -0.80 9.32
C MET A 47 2.58 0.34 10.26
N LYS A 48 3.60 1.12 9.89
CA LYS A 48 4.02 2.34 10.62
C LYS A 48 3.18 3.58 10.27
N GLY A 49 2.19 3.47 9.37
CA GLY A 49 1.31 4.57 8.97
C GLY A 49 1.90 5.54 7.94
N HIS A 50 2.98 5.15 7.26
CA HIS A 50 3.63 5.99 6.26
C HIS A 50 3.13 5.68 4.84
N CYS A 51 2.29 6.54 4.26
CA CYS A 51 1.79 6.31 2.89
C CYS A 51 2.70 6.89 1.78
N SER A 52 3.60 7.82 2.13
CA SER A 52 4.51 8.47 1.17
C SER A 52 5.65 7.55 0.73
N LEU A 53 5.97 7.57 -0.56
CA LEU A 53 7.15 6.89 -1.13
C LEU A 53 8.47 7.63 -0.87
N ARG A 54 8.44 8.87 -0.36
CA ARG A 54 9.65 9.66 -0.03
C ARG A 54 10.13 9.47 1.41
N ALA A 55 9.20 9.24 2.33
CA ALA A 55 9.49 8.84 3.72
C ALA A 55 10.30 7.54 3.94
N PRO A 56 10.24 6.50 3.06
CA PRO A 56 10.90 5.21 3.30
C PRO A 56 12.42 5.28 3.27
N GLU A 57 13.02 6.24 2.56
CA GLU A 57 14.49 6.37 2.50
C GLU A 57 15.07 6.63 3.88
N HIS A 58 14.39 7.44 4.69
CA HIS A 58 14.77 7.70 6.08
C HIS A 58 14.48 6.48 6.98
N LEU A 59 13.31 5.85 6.80
CA LEU A 59 12.90 4.67 7.59
C LEU A 59 13.86 3.49 7.38
N SER A 60 14.27 3.21 6.15
CA SER A 60 15.20 2.12 5.81
C SER A 60 16.62 2.30 6.35
N ARG A 61 16.97 3.53 6.76
CA ARG A 61 18.31 3.85 7.30
C ARG A 61 18.34 3.91 8.82
N LEU A 62 17.23 4.24 9.45
CA LEU A 62 17.18 4.51 10.89
C LEU A 62 16.42 3.46 11.69
N ASP A 63 15.41 2.82 11.08
CA ASP A 63 14.59 1.85 11.80
C ASP A 63 15.18 0.44 11.65
N LEU A 64 15.60 -0.14 12.77
CA LEU A 64 16.12 -1.50 12.85
C LEU A 64 15.11 -2.53 12.33
N GLY A 65 13.81 -2.32 12.56
CA GLY A 65 12.79 -3.22 12.03
C GLY A 65 12.72 -3.22 10.51
N CYS A 66 12.86 -2.03 9.90
CA CYS A 66 12.89 -1.89 8.44
C CYS A 66 14.16 -2.52 7.86
N ILE A 67 15.32 -2.28 8.49
CA ILE A 67 16.61 -2.87 8.08
C ILE A 67 16.56 -4.40 8.16
N PHE A 68 15.97 -4.94 9.23
CA PHE A 68 15.81 -6.37 9.42
C PHE A 68 14.96 -7.00 8.32
N VAL A 69 13.78 -6.42 8.06
CA VAL A 69 12.84 -6.92 7.04
C VAL A 69 13.39 -6.78 5.61
N SER A 70 14.14 -5.71 5.33
CA SER A 70 14.68 -5.46 3.98
C SER A 70 15.98 -6.19 3.67
N TYR A 71 16.57 -6.90 4.63
CA TYR A 71 17.94 -7.41 4.58
C TYR A 71 18.99 -6.31 4.32
N GLY A 72 18.77 -5.11 4.87
CA GLY A 72 19.68 -3.98 4.73
C GLY A 72 19.65 -3.27 3.37
N VAL A 73 18.72 -3.63 2.47
CA VAL A 73 18.54 -2.92 1.20
C VAL A 73 17.86 -1.57 1.47
N THR A 74 18.39 -0.51 0.84
CA THR A 74 17.90 0.87 1.00
C THR A 74 17.56 1.50 -0.37
N PRO A 75 16.42 1.11 -0.98
CA PRO A 75 16.00 1.66 -2.25
C PRO A 75 15.58 3.13 -2.11
N ASN A 76 15.87 3.92 -3.14
CA ASN A 76 15.29 5.26 -3.24
C ASN A 76 13.81 5.20 -3.65
N HIS A 77 13.10 6.31 -3.47
CA HIS A 77 11.68 6.44 -3.83
C HIS A 77 11.39 6.10 -5.30
N ALA A 78 12.31 6.43 -6.22
CA ALA A 78 12.17 6.12 -7.64
C ALA A 78 12.23 4.62 -7.93
N SER A 79 13.12 3.89 -7.25
CA SER A 79 13.24 2.43 -7.38
C SER A 79 12.01 1.73 -6.82
N LEU A 80 11.50 2.19 -5.67
CA LEU A 80 10.23 1.68 -5.10
C LEU A 80 9.04 1.97 -6.03
N GLY A 81 8.96 3.17 -6.59
CA GLY A 81 7.91 3.52 -7.55
C GLY A 81 7.98 2.68 -8.82
N CYS A 82 9.18 2.47 -9.35
CA CYS A 82 9.41 1.60 -10.51
C CYS A 82 9.00 0.15 -10.22
N PHE A 83 9.37 -0.38 -9.05
CA PHE A 83 8.94 -1.72 -8.61
C PHE A 83 7.41 -1.84 -8.54
N ILE A 84 6.73 -0.88 -7.90
CA ILE A 84 5.25 -0.90 -7.80
C ILE A 84 4.62 -0.86 -9.20
N TYR A 85 5.08 0.04 -10.06
CA TYR A 85 4.56 0.17 -11.42
C TYR A 85 4.81 -1.09 -12.25
N GLN A 86 6.01 -1.65 -12.16
CA GLN A 86 6.40 -2.87 -12.86
C GLN A 86 5.58 -4.07 -12.39
N HIS A 87 5.20 -4.17 -11.11
CA HIS A 87 4.49 -5.33 -10.56
C HIS A 87 3.02 -5.07 -10.22
N GLN A 88 2.44 -3.95 -10.66
CA GLN A 88 1.07 -3.53 -10.31
C GLN A 88 0.02 -4.64 -10.54
N ALA A 89 0.11 -5.38 -11.64
CA ALA A 89 -0.84 -6.45 -11.96
C ALA A 89 -0.77 -7.62 -10.95
N VAL A 90 0.44 -7.93 -10.46
CA VAL A 90 0.65 -8.97 -9.44
C VAL A 90 0.19 -8.43 -8.07
N LEU A 91 0.52 -7.18 -7.76
CA LEU A 91 0.16 -6.50 -6.50
C LEU A 91 -1.35 -6.27 -6.33
N THR A 92 -2.15 -6.30 -7.38
CA THR A 92 -3.63 -6.20 -7.31
C THR A 92 -4.30 -7.56 -7.50
N GLY A 93 -3.54 -8.60 -7.84
CA GLY A 93 -4.05 -9.92 -8.18
C GLY A 93 -4.14 -10.89 -7.00
N THR A 94 -3.94 -12.17 -7.31
CA THR A 94 -4.00 -13.27 -6.35
C THR A 94 -2.98 -13.14 -5.23
N PHE A 95 -1.78 -12.61 -5.53
CA PHE A 95 -0.75 -12.39 -4.52
C PHE A 95 -1.22 -11.49 -3.37
N PHE A 96 -1.95 -10.41 -3.67
CA PHE A 96 -2.49 -9.53 -2.63
C PHE A 96 -3.46 -10.24 -1.72
N LYS A 97 -4.32 -11.10 -2.29
CA LYS A 97 -5.25 -11.92 -1.53
C LYS A 97 -4.52 -12.88 -0.60
N GLU A 98 -3.53 -13.61 -1.10
CA GLU A 98 -2.74 -14.56 -0.30
C GLU A 98 -1.95 -13.88 0.81
N LEU A 99 -1.32 -12.75 0.52
CA LEU A 99 -0.63 -11.93 1.52
C LEU A 99 -1.61 -11.47 2.60
N THR A 100 -2.77 -10.94 2.22
CA THR A 100 -3.79 -10.45 3.16
C THR A 100 -4.31 -11.57 4.05
N LEU A 101 -4.59 -12.75 3.49
CA LEU A 101 -5.00 -13.93 4.25
C LEU A 101 -3.90 -14.39 5.22
N SER A 102 -2.64 -14.32 4.82
CA SER A 102 -1.49 -14.68 5.67
C SER A 102 -1.35 -13.70 6.85
N VAL A 103 -1.48 -12.40 6.59
CA VAL A 103 -1.51 -11.37 7.65
C VAL A 103 -2.67 -11.60 8.61
N LEU A 104 -3.90 -11.80 8.11
CA LEU A 104 -5.09 -12.00 8.94
C LEU A 104 -5.00 -13.25 9.82
N ARG A 105 -4.43 -14.34 9.29
CA ARG A 105 -4.17 -15.57 10.06
C ARG A 105 -3.21 -15.33 11.22
N ARG A 106 -2.13 -14.57 10.98
CA ARG A 106 -1.13 -14.24 12.03
C ARG A 106 -1.63 -13.20 13.03
N SER A 107 -2.46 -12.25 12.61
CA SER A 107 -3.05 -11.24 13.49
C SER A 107 -4.24 -11.76 14.31
N GLN A 108 -4.67 -13.01 14.07
CA GLN A 108 -5.90 -13.60 14.65
C GLN A 108 -7.14 -12.74 14.41
N SER A 109 -7.13 -11.92 13.36
CA SER A 109 -8.26 -11.09 12.99
C SER A 109 -9.29 -11.95 12.27
N GLY A 110 -10.53 -11.94 12.76
CA GLY A 110 -11.61 -12.74 12.17
C GLY A 110 -11.87 -12.36 10.71
N ILE A 111 -11.91 -13.35 9.83
CA ILE A 111 -12.26 -13.19 8.40
C ILE A 111 -13.79 -13.20 8.20
N SER A 112 -14.55 -13.54 9.25
CA SER A 112 -16.00 -13.76 9.19
C SER A 112 -16.85 -12.50 9.04
N CYS A 113 -16.29 -11.31 9.31
CA CYS A 113 -17.02 -10.06 9.26
C CYS A 113 -16.23 -9.03 8.45
N LEU A 114 -16.75 -8.67 7.27
CA LEU A 114 -16.27 -7.54 6.48
C LEU A 114 -17.12 -6.32 6.83
N ALA A 115 -16.57 -5.42 7.64
CA ALA A 115 -17.15 -4.10 7.86
C ALA A 115 -16.55 -3.12 6.83
N GLY A 116 -17.33 -2.77 5.80
CA GLY A 116 -16.99 -1.65 4.92
C GLY A 116 -17.59 -0.38 5.50
N ASP A 117 -16.74 0.59 5.86
CA ASP A 117 -17.25 1.94 6.08
C ASP A 117 -17.49 2.60 4.71
N GLY A 118 -18.52 3.44 4.62
CA GLY A 118 -18.82 4.20 3.41
C GLY A 118 -17.95 5.46 3.31
N THR A 119 -16.73 5.45 3.85
CA THR A 119 -15.87 6.64 3.83
C THR A 119 -15.51 6.96 2.39
N VAL A 120 -16.02 8.09 1.91
CA VAL A 120 -15.70 8.61 0.58
C VAL A 120 -14.28 9.16 0.62
N ILE A 121 -13.31 8.34 0.21
CA ILE A 121 -11.91 8.76 0.10
C ILE A 121 -11.71 9.42 -1.26
N GLU A 122 -11.14 10.63 -1.26
CA GLU A 122 -10.73 11.33 -2.48
C GLU A 122 -9.75 10.46 -3.27
N ALA A 123 -10.07 10.20 -4.54
CA ALA A 123 -9.12 9.52 -5.41
C ALA A 123 -7.88 10.42 -5.56
N ALA A 124 -6.69 9.90 -5.27
CA ALA A 124 -5.43 10.65 -5.23
C ALA A 124 -5.04 11.38 -6.55
N CYS A 125 -5.78 11.12 -7.64
CA CYS A 125 -5.66 11.80 -8.94
C CYS A 125 -7.03 12.26 -9.50
N SER A 126 -7.97 12.63 -8.63
CA SER A 126 -9.19 13.31 -9.07
C SER A 126 -8.88 14.76 -9.47
N TYR A 127 -9.14 15.13 -10.72
CA TYR A 127 -9.17 16.56 -11.12
C TYR A 127 -10.35 17.31 -10.48
N TYR A 128 -11.36 16.57 -10.04
CA TYR A 128 -12.56 17.12 -9.43
C TYR A 128 -12.34 17.26 -7.93
N HIS A 129 -12.34 18.51 -7.46
CA HIS A 129 -12.41 18.82 -6.04
C HIS A 129 -13.72 18.22 -5.50
N LEU A 130 -13.67 17.46 -4.39
CA LEU A 130 -14.88 16.92 -3.77
C LEU A 130 -15.88 18.07 -3.51
N LEU A 131 -17.07 17.97 -4.11
CA LEU A 131 -18.21 18.77 -3.69
C LEU A 131 -18.57 18.31 -2.28
N THR A 132 -18.24 19.11 -1.28
CA THR A 132 -18.63 18.82 0.11
C THR A 132 -20.16 18.77 0.19
N GLN A 133 -20.69 18.00 1.13
CA GLN A 133 -22.14 17.92 1.36
C GLN A 133 -22.75 19.33 1.56
N GLU A 134 -21.97 20.24 2.15
CA GLU A 134 -22.30 21.65 2.30
C GLU A 134 -22.40 22.37 0.96
N ALA A 135 -21.47 22.14 0.03
CA ALA A 135 -21.52 22.69 -1.32
C ALA A 135 -22.76 22.21 -2.10
N ILE A 136 -23.06 20.90 -2.04
CA ILE A 136 -24.25 20.31 -2.65
C ILE A 136 -25.53 20.90 -2.04
N SER A 137 -25.56 21.10 -0.72
CA SER A 137 -26.73 21.68 -0.04
C SER A 137 -26.97 23.14 -0.44
N ARG A 138 -25.90 23.92 -0.62
CA ARG A 138 -25.97 25.32 -1.09
C ARG A 138 -26.48 25.40 -2.51
N GLU A 139 -25.96 24.56 -3.40
CA GLU A 139 -26.39 24.52 -4.79
C GLU A 139 -27.86 24.08 -4.92
N LYS A 140 -28.27 23.07 -4.14
CA LYS A 140 -29.68 22.66 -4.06
C LYS A 140 -30.58 23.79 -3.56
N SER A 141 -30.18 24.55 -2.54
CA SER A 141 -30.96 25.70 -2.07
C SER A 141 -31.03 26.81 -3.11
N ALA A 142 -29.96 27.05 -3.87
CA ALA A 142 -29.94 28.04 -4.95
C ALA A 142 -30.87 27.63 -6.11
N LEU A 143 -30.86 26.35 -6.50
CA LEU A 143 -31.75 25.78 -7.51
C LEU A 143 -33.22 25.76 -7.07
N THR A 144 -33.50 25.59 -5.77
CA THR A 144 -34.87 25.63 -5.24
C THR A 144 -35.37 27.08 -5.09
N ALA A 145 -34.46 28.05 -4.91
CA ALA A 145 -34.78 29.48 -4.83
C ALA A 145 -34.92 30.16 -6.20
N ALA A 146 -34.37 29.58 -7.27
CA ALA A 146 -34.64 29.99 -8.63
C ALA A 146 -35.96 29.34 -9.09
N PRO A 147 -37.07 30.09 -9.30
CA PRO A 147 -38.26 29.51 -9.87
C PRO A 147 -37.94 29.02 -11.28
N ALA A 148 -38.42 27.81 -11.63
CA ALA A 148 -38.29 27.25 -12.96
C ALA A 148 -38.87 28.24 -13.98
N THR A 149 -38.00 28.96 -14.68
CA THR A 149 -38.35 29.68 -15.90
C THR A 149 -38.76 28.64 -16.94
N ALA A 150 -40.05 28.70 -17.29
CA ALA A 150 -40.71 27.94 -18.35
C ALA A 150 -40.02 28.09 -19.71
#